data_AF-A8IEK6-F1
#
_entry.id   AF-A8IEK6-F1
#
_cell.length_a   1.000
_cell.length_b   1.000
_cell.length_c   1.000
_cell.angle_alpha   90.00
_cell.angle_beta   90.00
_cell.angle_gamma   90.00
#
_symmetry.space_group_name_H-M   'P 1'
#
loop_
_entity.id
_entity.type
_entity.pdbx_description
1 polymer ?
#
loop_
_entity_poly.entity_id
_entity_poly.type
_entity_poly.pdbx_seq_one_letter_code
_entity_poly.pdbx_strand_id
1 'polypeptide(L)' 'MAFAPGDIVQLKSGSPALTVISESGEMVEVVWYSDENGEFRTQSLPVIGLEVLDITEFEVEEDGDEEDED' A
#
# COMPACT_ATOMS: atom_id res chain seq x y z
N MET A 1 -7.42 10.58 -14.64
CA MET A 1 -6.44 9.56 -14.22
C MET A 1 -6.64 9.40 -12.73
N ALA A 2 -7.05 8.21 -12.30
CA ALA A 2 -7.57 7.99 -10.95
C ALA A 2 -6.46 7.70 -9.93
N PHE A 3 -5.31 7.21 -10.38
CA PHE A 3 -4.15 6.87 -9.57
C PHE A 3 -2.87 7.21 -10.32
N ALA A 4 -1.82 7.57 -9.61
CA ALA A 4 -0.49 7.86 -10.15
C ALA A 4 0.55 6.88 -9.58
N PRO A 5 1.66 6.60 -10.30
CA PRO A 5 2.77 5.87 -9.73
C PRO A 5 3.27 6.50 -8.43
N GLY A 6 3.42 5.70 -7.39
CA GLY A 6 3.75 6.14 -6.03
C GLY A 6 2.54 6.27 -5.11
N ASP A 7 1.31 6.30 -5.64
CA ASP A 7 0.11 6.26 -4.80
C ASP A 7 0.03 4.94 -4.04
N ILE A 8 -0.50 5.01 -2.83
CA ILE A 8 -0.68 3.86 -1.96
C ILE A 8 -2.17 3.58 -1.90
N VAL A 9 -2.52 2.35 -2.25
CA VAL A 9 -3.90 1.94 -2.49
C VAL A 9 -4.20 0.63 -1.79
N GLN A 10 -5.47 0.37 -1.56
CA GLN A 10 -5.98 -0.90 -1.04
C GLN A 10 -7.10 -1.41 -1.94
N LEU A 11 -7.27 -2.73 -2.01
CA LEU A 11 -8.54 -3.28 -2.45
C LEU A 11 -9.62 -2.94 -1.41
N LYS A 12 -10.80 -2.53 -1.87
CA LYS A 12 -11.98 -2.29 -1.02
C LYS A 12 -12.43 -3.50 -0.20
N SER A 13 -11.90 -4.69 -0.50
CA SER A 13 -12.10 -5.91 0.26
C SER A 13 -11.11 -6.07 1.44
N GLY A 14 -10.15 -5.16 1.61
CA GLY A 14 -9.16 -5.16 2.69
C GLY A 14 -7.87 -5.91 2.36
N SER A 15 -7.24 -5.68 1.20
CA SER A 15 -5.89 -6.22 0.94
C SER A 15 -4.83 -5.56 1.83
N PRO A 16 -3.57 -6.03 1.84
CA PRO A 16 -2.46 -5.20 2.29
C PRO A 16 -2.39 -3.88 1.51
N ALA A 17 -1.61 -2.92 2.01
CA ALA A 17 -1.29 -1.70 1.28
C ALA A 17 -0.46 -2.05 0.02
N LEU A 18 -0.85 -1.47 -1.11
CA LEU A 18 -0.28 -1.73 -2.43
C LEU A 18 0.28 -0.42 -2.97
N THR A 19 1.47 -0.46 -3.59
CA THR A 19 2.06 0.71 -4.24
C THR A 19 1.77 0.67 -5.74
N VAL A 20 1.20 1.73 -6.30
CA VAL A 20 0.97 1.86 -7.74
C VAL A 20 2.31 2.07 -8.45
N ILE A 21 2.60 1.27 -9.49
CA ILE A 21 3.81 1.40 -10.31
C ILE A 21 3.51 1.83 -11.75
N SER A 22 2.29 1.62 -12.22
CA SER A 22 1.84 2.03 -13.55
C SER A 22 0.32 2.11 -13.62
N GLU A 23 -0.22 3.00 -14.47
CA GLU A 23 -1.64 3.02 -14.83
C GLU A 23 -1.83 2.77 -16.34
N SER A 24 -2.84 2.00 -16.69
CA SER A 24 -3.22 1.72 -18.08
C SER A 24 -4.74 1.64 -18.22
N GLY A 25 -5.36 2.80 -18.44
CA GLY A 25 -6.80 2.90 -18.66
C GLY A 25 -7.61 2.57 -17.41
N GLU A 26 -8.29 1.43 -17.41
CA GLU A 26 -9.12 0.96 -16.29
C GLU A 26 -8.39 -0.01 -15.35
N MET A 27 -7.12 -0.31 -15.65
CA MET A 27 -6.27 -1.18 -14.86
C MET A 27 -5.08 -0.39 -14.32
N VAL A 28 -4.66 -0.73 -13.11
CA VAL A 28 -3.40 -0.25 -12.52
C VAL A 28 -2.54 -1.43 -12.13
N GLU A 29 -1.25 -1.30 -12.36
CA GLU A 29 -0.26 -2.26 -11.89
C GLU A 29 0.25 -1.82 -10.53
N VAL A 30 0.21 -2.73 -9.58
CA VAL A 30 0.64 -2.49 -8.20
C VAL A 30 1.73 -3.48 -7.78
N VAL A 31 2.51 -3.09 -6.78
CA VAL A 31 3.51 -3.92 -6.11
C VAL A 31 3.29 -3.91 -4.60
N TRP A 32 3.51 -5.05 -3.96
CA TRP A 32 3.55 -5.16 -2.50
C TRP A 32 4.53 -6.25 -2.09
N TYR A 33 5.00 -6.21 -0.84
CA TYR A 33 5.73 -7.32 -0.25
C TYR A 33 4.72 -8.32 0.33
N SER A 34 4.80 -9.58 -0.10
CA SER A 34 3.96 -10.63 0.46
C SER A 34 4.70 -11.29 1.61
N ASP A 35 4.27 -11.04 2.84
CA ASP A 35 4.85 -11.69 4.03
C ASP A 35 4.68 -13.21 4.00
N GLU A 36 3.58 -13.70 3.42
CA GLU A 36 3.33 -15.13 3.26
C GLU A 36 4.35 -15.81 2.35
N ASN A 37 4.83 -15.10 1.32
CA ASN A 37 5.77 -15.64 0.33
C ASN A 37 7.21 -15.18 0.54
N GLY A 38 7.45 -14.15 1.37
CA GLY A 38 8.75 -13.55 1.61
C GLY A 38 9.36 -12.87 0.38
N GLU A 39 8.53 -12.34 -0.53
CA GLU A 39 8.98 -11.72 -1.78
C GLU A 39 8.03 -10.62 -2.28
N PHE A 40 8.53 -9.79 -3.19
CA PHE A 40 7.71 -8.80 -3.88
C PHE A 40 6.79 -9.46 -4.91
N ARG A 41 5.53 -9.03 -4.91
CA ARG A 41 4.50 -9.48 -5.86
C ARG A 41 3.97 -8.27 -6.62
N THR A 42 3.61 -8.50 -7.88
CA THR A 42 2.94 -7.51 -8.72
C THR A 42 1.64 -8.06 -9.26
N GLN A 43 0.67 -7.18 -9.47
CA GLN A 43 -0.62 -7.54 -10.05
C GLN A 43 -1.27 -6.36 -10.76
N SER A 44 -1.97 -6.62 -11.87
CA SER A 44 -2.86 -5.64 -12.49
C SER A 44 -4.26 -5.75 -11.91
N LEU A 45 -4.77 -4.67 -11.33
CA LEU A 45 -6.06 -4.59 -10.66
C LEU A 45 -6.95 -3.53 -11.31
N PRO A 46 -8.28 -3.74 -11.35
CA PRO A 46 -9.20 -2.76 -11.90
C PRO A 46 -9.36 -1.57 -10.95
N VAL A 47 -9.32 -0.35 -11.51
CA VAL A 47 -9.43 0.93 -10.79
C VAL A 47 -10.65 0.98 -9.88
N ILE A 48 -11.78 0.43 -10.32
CA ILE A 48 -13.04 0.44 -9.55
C ILE A 48 -12.96 -0.34 -8.22
N GLY A 49 -12.03 -1.29 -8.12
CA GLY A 49 -11.83 -2.13 -6.94
C GLY A 49 -10.89 -1.52 -5.89
N LEU A 50 -10.27 -0.38 -6.18
CA LEU A 50 -9.25 0.23 -5.36
C LEU A 50 -9.74 1.51 -4.68
N GLU A 51 -9.11 1.83 -3.55
CA GLU A 51 -9.21 3.09 -2.84
C GLU A 51 -7.82 3.60 -2.44
N VAL A 52 -7.64 4.93 -2.41
CA VAL A 52 -6.38 5.54 -1.95
C VAL A 52 -6.32 5.45 -0.43
N LEU A 53 -5.19 5.00 0.09
CA LEU A 53 -4.86 5.06 1.51
C LEU A 53 -4.05 6.34 1.75
N ASP A 54 -4.59 7.26 2.54
CA ASP A 54 -3.83 8.41 3.05
C ASP A 54 -2.87 7.92 4.15
N ILE A 55 -1.59 7.75 3.80
CA ILE A 55 -0.57 7.24 4.75
C ILE A 55 -0.33 8.19 5.93
N THR A 56 -0.77 9.44 5.83
CA THR A 56 -0.72 10.39 6.95
C THR A 56 -1.46 9.94 8.21
N GLU A 57 -2.32 8.92 8.11
CA GLU A 57 -3.03 8.33 9.26
C GLU A 57 -2.34 7.07 9.83
N PHE A 58 -1.30 6.56 9.17
CA PHE A 58 -0.40 5.55 9.72
C PHE A 58 0.76 6.26 10.40
N GLU A 59 0.46 7.19 11.32
CA GLU A 59 1.46 7.69 12.26
C GLU A 59 2.17 6.46 12.81
N VAL A 60 3.46 6.39 12.51
CA VAL A 60 4.44 5.53 13.14
C VAL A 60 4.06 5.48 14.62
N GLU A 61 3.69 4.30 15.13
CA GLU A 61 3.84 4.08 16.55
C GLU A 61 5.33 4.34 16.80
N GLU A 62 5.66 5.55 17.26
CA GLU A 62 6.92 5.82 17.93
C GLU A 62 6.96 4.76 19.03
N ASP A 63 7.71 3.69 18.79
CA ASP A 63 8.22 2.80 19.83
C ASP A 63 8.80 3.76 20.88
N GLY A 64 8.04 3.94 21.96
CA GLY A 64 8.46 4.71 23.10
C GLY A 64 9.68 4.00 23.68
N ASP A 65 10.86 4.48 23.30
CA ASP A 65 12.10 4.31 24.05
C ASP A 65 11.84 4.87 25.47
N GLU A 66 11.30 4.03 26.35
CA GLU A 66 11.49 4.18 27.79
C GLU A 66 12.86 3.59 28.15
N GLU A 67 13.93 4.24 27.67
CA GLU A 67 15.21 4.22 28.38
C GLU A 67 15.10 5.23 29.54
N ASP A 68 14.94 4.75 30.78
CA ASP A 68 15.35 5.51 31.97
C ASP A 68 15.64 4.57 33.16
N GLU A 69 16.94 4.24 33.27
CA GLU A 69 17.81 4.19 34.46
C GLU A 69 17.20 4.01 35.87
N ASP A 70 17.41 2.82 36.49
CA ASP A 70 18.10 2.57 37.80
C ASP A 70 17.95 1.11 38.30
#